data_AF-A0A355FEA7-F1
#
_entry.id   AF-A0A355FEA7-F1
#
_cell.length_a   1.000
_cell.length_b   1.000
_cell.length_c   1.000
_cell.angle_alpha   90.00
_cell.angle_beta   90.00
_cell.angle_gamma   90.00
#
_symmetry.space_group_name_H-M   'P 1'
#
loop_
_entity.id
_entity.type
_entity.pdbx_description
1 polymer ?
#
loop_
_entity_poly.entity_id
_entity_poly.type
_entity_poly.pdbx_seq_one_letter_code
_entity_poly.pdbx_strand_id
1 'polypeptide(L)'
;MNLFMKLKLFNILLLAGSGLFFASCDSGYDVGVDTGLVAVEFRAGNISHTRTTNGGNEWIAGDQAGVFMLAEGGSFDTPDDVLENNRRYSTDASGETSAFTLAEGSPLYYPQNGGKVDFIAYYPYKSPLTGYTYPVDIRNQSTPAAIDVLYSNNATSKNKNSGAVELQFKHVLSKLSFTLTSGDG
;
A
#
# COMPACT_ATOMS: atom_id res chain seq x y z
N MET A 1 64.20 -14.09 -30.61
CA MET A 1 64.56 -13.20 -29.48
C MET A 1 63.85 -13.77 -28.26
N ASN A 2 64.39 -14.84 -27.65
CA ASN A 2 65.35 -14.81 -26.53
C ASN A 2 64.80 -13.96 -25.37
N LEU A 3 64.70 -14.40 -24.12
CA LEU A 3 65.27 -15.55 -23.44
C LEU A 3 64.68 -15.55 -22.03
N PHE A 4 64.44 -16.75 -21.50
CA PHE A 4 64.26 -17.05 -20.08
C PHE A 4 65.18 -16.23 -19.17
N MET A 5 64.65 -15.63 -18.10
CA MET A 5 65.46 -15.23 -16.95
C MET A 5 64.96 -15.96 -15.70
N LYS A 6 65.70 -17.03 -15.36
CA LYS A 6 65.72 -17.65 -14.03
C LYS A 6 66.28 -16.62 -13.04
N LEU A 7 65.72 -16.51 -11.82
CA LEU A 7 66.52 -16.63 -10.57
C LEU A 7 65.69 -16.61 -9.27
N LYS A 8 65.80 -17.73 -8.56
CA LYS A 8 65.98 -17.95 -7.10
C LYS A 8 65.00 -17.42 -6.05
N LEU A 9 64.42 -18.41 -5.35
CA LEU A 9 64.13 -18.51 -3.91
C LEU A 9 64.84 -17.48 -3.01
N PHE A 10 64.08 -16.79 -2.13
CA PHE A 10 64.22 -16.89 -0.66
C PHE A 10 63.09 -16.12 0.08
N ASN A 11 62.45 -16.80 1.05
CA ASN A 11 61.72 -16.35 2.25
C ASN A 11 61.11 -14.93 2.34
N ILE A 12 59.83 -14.84 2.73
CA ILE A 12 59.42 -14.44 4.10
C ILE A 12 57.89 -14.55 4.24
N LEU A 13 57.50 -15.23 5.32
CA LEU A 13 56.19 -15.35 5.91
C LEU A 13 55.61 -13.96 6.25
N LEU A 14 54.39 -13.64 5.81
CA LEU A 14 53.55 -12.65 6.49
C LEU A 14 52.07 -13.01 6.38
N LEU A 15 51.58 -13.43 7.54
CA LEU A 15 50.21 -13.67 7.92
C LEU A 15 49.43 -12.35 7.81
N ALA A 16 48.40 -12.30 6.98
CA ALA A 16 47.37 -11.26 7.06
C ALA A 16 46.02 -11.93 6.75
N GLY A 17 45.41 -12.48 7.81
CA GLY A 17 44.04 -12.96 7.77
C GLY A 17 43.11 -11.79 7.48
N SER A 18 42.62 -11.72 6.25
CA SER A 18 41.42 -10.92 5.94
C SER A 18 40.22 -11.77 6.28
N GLY A 19 39.77 -11.66 7.53
CA GLY A 19 38.49 -12.18 7.96
C GLY A 19 37.39 -11.50 7.15
N LEU A 20 36.62 -12.31 6.43
CA LEU A 20 35.36 -11.93 5.81
C LEU A 20 34.43 -11.45 6.93
N PHE A 21 34.17 -10.15 6.99
CA PHE A 21 33.07 -9.60 7.78
C PHE A 21 31.76 -9.95 7.07
N PHE A 22 31.22 -11.13 7.36
CA PHE A 22 29.78 -11.32 7.24
C PHE A 22 29.13 -10.61 8.44
N ALA A 23 28.74 -9.35 8.23
CA ALA A 23 27.71 -8.74 9.06
C ALA A 23 26.39 -9.48 8.75
N SER A 24 26.18 -10.62 9.42
CA SER A 24 24.85 -11.20 9.53
C SER A 24 24.06 -10.23 10.42
N CYS A 25 23.07 -9.57 9.82
CA CYS A 25 22.10 -8.82 10.58
C CYS A 25 21.31 -9.84 11.39
N ASP A 26 21.55 -9.91 12.70
CA ASP A 26 20.73 -10.64 13.65
C ASP A 26 19.41 -9.87 13.78
N SER A 27 18.38 -10.28 13.04
CA SER A 27 17.02 -9.91 13.41
C SER A 27 16.69 -10.76 14.63
N GLY A 28 16.69 -10.14 15.80
CA GLY A 28 16.32 -10.77 17.05
C GLY A 28 15.06 -11.61 16.86
N TYR A 29 15.19 -12.92 17.03
CA TYR A 29 14.08 -13.83 17.01
C TYR A 29 13.28 -13.59 18.28
N ASP A 30 12.24 -12.76 18.21
CA ASP A 30 11.10 -12.94 19.10
C ASP A 30 10.58 -14.34 18.82
N VAL A 31 10.67 -15.24 19.81
CA VAL A 31 9.97 -16.53 19.79
C VAL A 31 8.49 -16.24 19.96
N GLY A 32 7.89 -15.66 18.91
CA GLY A 32 6.46 -15.62 18.74
C GLY A 32 5.99 -17.04 18.56
N VAL A 33 4.94 -17.41 19.30
CA VAL A 33 4.15 -18.59 18.97
C VAL A 33 3.84 -18.51 17.47
N ASP A 34 4.22 -19.52 16.69
CA ASP A 34 3.79 -19.64 15.30
C ASP A 34 2.28 -19.90 15.31
N THR A 35 1.52 -18.81 15.32
CA THR A 35 0.05 -18.85 15.29
C THR A 35 -0.47 -19.26 13.92
N GLY A 36 0.41 -19.36 12.91
CA GLY A 36 0.02 -19.56 11.51
C GLY A 36 -0.77 -18.38 10.90
N LEU A 37 -0.89 -17.26 11.64
CA LEU A 37 -1.56 -16.04 11.17
C LEU A 37 -0.64 -15.27 10.22
N VAL A 38 -1.18 -14.87 9.08
CA VAL A 38 -0.48 -14.02 8.11
C VAL A 38 -1.23 -12.71 8.00
N ALA A 39 -0.59 -11.63 8.44
CA ALA A 39 -1.12 -10.28 8.34
C ALA A 39 -1.19 -9.85 6.87
N VAL A 40 -2.22 -9.07 6.53
CA VAL A 40 -2.33 -8.48 5.20
C VAL A 40 -1.52 -7.20 5.18
N GLU A 41 -0.63 -7.10 4.21
CA GLU A 41 0.11 -5.88 3.92
C GLU A 41 -0.54 -5.18 2.74
N PHE A 42 -0.90 -3.91 2.91
CA PHE A 42 -1.50 -3.11 1.85
C PHE A 42 -0.52 -2.09 1.30
N ARG A 43 -0.62 -1.83 -0.01
CA ARG A 43 0.01 -0.70 -0.68
C ARG A 43 -1.05 0.11 -1.38
N ALA A 44 -1.02 1.41 -1.16
CA ALA A 44 -1.71 2.38 -1.98
C ALA A 44 -1.07 2.35 -3.37
N GLY A 45 -1.81 1.86 -4.36
CA GLY A 45 -1.39 1.88 -5.74
C GLY A 45 -1.60 3.25 -6.36
N ASN A 46 -1.18 3.36 -7.63
CA ASN A 46 -1.37 4.56 -8.43
C ASN A 46 -2.85 4.98 -8.50
N ILE A 47 -3.10 6.28 -8.43
CA ILE A 47 -4.43 6.86 -8.63
C ILE A 47 -4.65 7.04 -10.14
N SER A 48 -5.67 6.36 -10.69
CA SER A 48 -5.95 6.37 -12.13
C SER A 48 -6.31 7.77 -12.64
N HIS A 49 -5.72 8.16 -13.77
CA HIS A 49 -5.89 9.47 -14.38
C HIS A 49 -7.27 9.60 -15.04
N THR A 50 -8.20 10.28 -14.37
CA THR A 50 -9.47 10.67 -14.98
C THR A 50 -9.43 12.18 -15.24
N ARG A 51 -9.07 12.56 -16.48
CA ARG A 51 -9.10 13.92 -17.06
C ARG A 51 -9.08 15.12 -16.08
N THR A 52 -7.98 15.35 -15.37
CA THR A 52 -7.46 16.67 -14.96
C THR A 52 -6.11 16.45 -14.29
N THR A 53 -4.99 16.86 -14.86
CA THR A 53 -3.75 16.90 -14.08
C THR A 53 -3.08 18.26 -14.17
N ASN A 54 -3.00 18.88 -13.00
CA ASN A 54 -1.80 19.48 -12.44
C ASN A 54 -1.83 19.15 -10.93
N GLY A 55 -1.24 18.02 -10.54
CA GLY A 55 -0.75 17.78 -9.16
C GLY A 55 -1.66 17.10 -8.11
N GLY A 56 -2.54 16.15 -8.47
CA GLY A 56 -3.43 15.49 -7.49
C GLY A 56 -3.44 13.95 -7.50
N ASN A 57 -2.41 13.31 -8.09
CA ASN A 57 -2.41 11.86 -8.32
C ASN A 57 -1.42 11.11 -7.42
N GLU A 58 -0.88 11.82 -6.43
CA GLU A 58 0.01 11.27 -5.43
C GLU A 58 -0.71 11.23 -4.10
N TRP A 59 -0.43 10.18 -3.36
CA TRP A 59 -0.74 10.11 -1.95
C TRP A 59 0.07 11.16 -1.20
N ILE A 60 -0.54 11.75 -0.17
CA ILE A 60 0.13 12.58 0.83
C ILE A 60 0.28 11.74 2.09
N ALA A 61 1.44 11.78 2.76
CA ALA A 61 1.63 11.11 4.03
C ALA A 61 0.53 11.50 5.04
N GLY A 62 -0.11 10.51 5.65
CA GLY A 62 -1.22 10.72 6.57
C GLY A 62 -2.62 10.67 5.92
N ASP A 63 -2.72 10.53 4.60
CA ASP A 63 -3.99 10.28 3.92
C ASP A 63 -4.65 9.01 4.46
N GLN A 64 -5.91 9.12 4.85
CA GLN A 64 -6.65 8.04 5.51
C GLN A 64 -7.66 7.41 4.57
N ALA A 65 -7.63 6.07 4.46
CA ALA A 65 -8.55 5.27 3.67
C ALA A 65 -9.28 4.25 4.55
N GLY A 66 -10.50 3.89 4.15
CA GLY A 66 -11.23 2.77 4.73
C GLY A 66 -11.06 1.52 3.88
N VAL A 67 -10.77 0.38 4.51
CA VAL A 67 -10.60 -0.93 3.86
C VAL A 67 -11.59 -1.94 4.44
N PHE A 68 -12.25 -2.68 3.57
CA PHE A 68 -13.12 -3.81 3.88
C PHE A 68 -12.49 -5.10 3.37
N MET A 69 -12.70 -6.20 4.09
CA MET A 69 -12.41 -7.54 3.61
C MET A 69 -13.74 -8.28 3.44
N LEU A 70 -13.95 -8.81 2.25
CA LEU A 70 -15.06 -9.69 1.95
C LEU A 70 -14.56 -11.11 1.68
N ALA A 71 -15.41 -12.11 1.88
CA ALA A 71 -15.20 -13.42 1.28
C ALA A 71 -15.06 -13.28 -0.26
N GLU A 72 -14.31 -14.18 -0.91
CA GLU A 72 -14.15 -14.17 -2.38
C GLU A 72 -15.52 -14.14 -3.08
N GLY A 73 -15.76 -13.11 -3.90
CA GLY A 73 -17.03 -12.90 -4.61
C GLY A 73 -18.21 -12.48 -3.73
N GLY A 74 -17.97 -12.14 -2.45
CA GLY A 74 -18.99 -11.74 -1.49
C GLY A 74 -19.58 -10.35 -1.74
N SER A 75 -20.69 -10.05 -1.06
CA SER A 75 -21.40 -8.76 -1.16
C SER A 75 -21.65 -8.13 0.21
N PHE A 76 -21.72 -6.79 0.25
CA PHE A 76 -22.17 -6.04 1.43
C PHE A 76 -23.64 -6.32 1.81
N ASP A 77 -24.44 -6.86 0.89
CA ASP A 77 -25.83 -7.24 1.16
C ASP A 77 -25.96 -8.52 2.01
N THR A 78 -24.89 -9.32 2.06
CA THR A 78 -24.82 -10.56 2.84
C THR A 78 -23.90 -10.34 4.05
N PRO A 79 -24.43 -10.25 5.29
CA PRO A 79 -23.61 -9.95 6.46
C PRO A 79 -22.43 -10.91 6.67
N ASP A 80 -22.62 -12.20 6.39
CA ASP A 80 -21.59 -13.23 6.55
C ASP A 80 -20.44 -13.13 5.55
N ASP A 81 -20.64 -12.42 4.44
CA ASP A 81 -19.58 -12.15 3.46
C ASP A 81 -18.63 -11.06 3.95
N VAL A 82 -19.04 -10.23 4.92
CA VAL A 82 -18.21 -9.12 5.45
C VAL A 82 -17.34 -9.63 6.60
N LEU A 83 -16.08 -9.92 6.28
CA LEU A 83 -15.12 -10.46 7.24
C LEU A 83 -14.49 -9.37 8.11
N GLU A 84 -14.21 -8.21 7.51
CA GLU A 84 -13.66 -7.04 8.23
C GLU A 84 -14.32 -5.75 7.72
N ASN A 85 -14.66 -4.87 8.65
CA ASN A 85 -15.50 -3.70 8.38
C ASN A 85 -14.74 -2.38 8.57
N ASN A 86 -14.65 -1.57 7.50
CA ASN A 86 -14.18 -0.18 7.48
C ASN A 86 -12.92 0.09 8.33
N ARG A 87 -11.90 -0.76 8.18
CA ARG A 87 -10.62 -0.62 8.89
C ARG A 87 -9.87 0.61 8.37
N ARG A 88 -9.44 1.50 9.27
CA ARG A 88 -8.74 2.74 8.91
C ARG A 88 -7.26 2.46 8.65
N TYR A 89 -6.81 2.77 7.44
CA TYR A 89 -5.40 2.76 7.06
C TYR A 89 -4.92 4.18 6.73
N SER A 90 -3.64 4.43 6.93
CA SER A 90 -2.96 5.69 6.63
C SER A 90 -1.77 5.43 5.72
N THR A 91 -1.57 6.30 4.73
CA THR A 91 -0.31 6.36 3.98
C THR A 91 0.85 6.74 4.90
N ASP A 92 1.99 6.08 4.71
CA ASP A 92 3.22 6.33 5.47
C ASP A 92 4.07 7.48 4.89
N ALA A 93 3.97 7.70 3.58
CA ALA A 93 4.81 8.62 2.83
C ALA A 93 4.01 9.22 1.66
N SER A 94 4.50 10.34 1.13
CA SER A 94 3.92 10.95 -0.08
C SER A 94 4.51 10.34 -1.34
N GLY A 95 3.70 10.19 -2.39
CA GLY A 95 4.12 9.73 -3.71
C GLY A 95 3.04 8.98 -4.48
N GLU A 96 3.37 8.52 -5.69
CA GLU A 96 2.43 7.76 -6.55
C GLU A 96 1.95 6.45 -5.91
N THR A 97 2.78 5.87 -5.04
CA THR A 97 2.44 4.72 -4.21
C THR A 97 2.94 4.96 -2.78
N SER A 98 2.27 4.38 -1.79
CA SER A 98 2.66 4.45 -0.38
C SER A 98 2.26 3.17 0.34
N ALA A 99 2.99 2.79 1.40
CA ALA A 99 2.53 1.69 2.23
C ALA A 99 1.30 2.16 3.03
N PHE A 100 0.29 1.29 3.12
CA PHE A 100 -0.86 1.52 3.99
C PHE A 100 -0.58 0.89 5.34
N THR A 101 -0.39 1.75 6.34
CA THR A 101 -0.20 1.36 7.73
C THR A 101 -1.53 1.43 8.45
N LEU A 102 -1.79 0.47 9.33
CA LEU A 102 -3.02 0.47 10.11
C LEU A 102 -3.01 1.65 11.08
N ALA A 103 -4.03 2.49 11.03
CA ALA A 103 -4.10 3.69 11.87
C ALA A 103 -4.54 3.35 13.32
N GLU A 104 -5.29 2.27 13.52
CA GLU A 104 -5.74 1.83 14.85
C GLU A 104 -6.16 0.34 14.91
N GLY A 105 -5.96 -0.27 16.08
CA GLY A 105 -6.36 -1.65 16.39
C GLY A 105 -5.33 -2.70 15.94
N SER A 106 -5.79 -3.94 15.81
CA SER A 106 -4.94 -5.06 15.42
C SER A 106 -4.81 -5.18 13.90
N PRO A 107 -3.68 -5.74 13.40
CA PRO A 107 -3.53 -6.10 12.00
C PRO A 107 -4.69 -6.96 11.52
N LEU A 108 -5.04 -6.80 10.26
CA LEU A 108 -6.04 -7.62 9.61
C LEU A 108 -5.33 -8.86 9.03
N TYR A 109 -5.90 -10.04 9.26
CA TYR A 109 -5.27 -11.33 8.96
C TYR A 109 -6.06 -12.09 7.90
N TYR A 110 -5.36 -12.86 7.07
CA TYR A 110 -6.04 -13.78 6.15
C TYR A 110 -6.73 -14.94 6.88
N PRO A 111 -7.83 -15.49 6.34
CA PRO A 111 -8.47 -16.70 6.87
C PRO A 111 -7.49 -17.87 6.99
N GLN A 112 -7.41 -18.48 8.18
CA GLN A 112 -6.47 -19.59 8.45
C GLN A 112 -6.80 -20.86 7.66
N ASN A 113 -8.09 -21.07 7.34
CA ASN A 113 -8.57 -22.19 6.53
C ASN A 113 -8.10 -22.14 5.06
N GLY A 114 -7.36 -21.11 4.66
CA GLY A 114 -6.89 -20.92 3.28
C GLY A 114 -7.94 -20.35 2.34
N GLY A 115 -9.10 -19.94 2.88
CA GLY A 115 -10.12 -19.22 2.15
C GLY A 115 -9.56 -17.95 1.52
N LYS A 116 -10.10 -17.62 0.35
CA LYS A 116 -9.74 -16.40 -0.37
C LYS A 116 -10.68 -15.26 -0.01
N VAL A 117 -10.17 -14.05 -0.17
CA VAL A 117 -10.86 -12.81 0.17
C VAL A 117 -10.69 -11.77 -0.91
N ASP A 118 -11.66 -10.87 -0.97
CA ASP A 118 -11.64 -9.68 -1.80
C ASP A 118 -11.49 -8.45 -0.91
N PHE A 119 -10.81 -7.42 -1.40
CA PHE A 119 -10.65 -6.15 -0.70
C PHE A 119 -11.32 -5.02 -1.46
N ILE A 120 -12.09 -4.24 -0.72
CA ILE A 120 -12.70 -3.00 -1.18
C ILE A 120 -12.14 -1.87 -0.34
N ALA A 121 -11.75 -0.76 -0.98
CA ALA A 121 -11.23 0.39 -0.28
C ALA A 121 -11.75 1.71 -0.85
N TYR A 122 -11.80 2.74 -0.01
CA TYR A 122 -12.19 4.08 -0.39
C TYR A 122 -11.39 5.15 0.35
N TYR A 123 -11.32 6.34 -0.23
CA TYR A 123 -10.74 7.55 0.35
C TYR A 123 -11.66 8.75 0.07
N PRO A 124 -11.70 9.77 0.95
CA PRO A 124 -11.08 9.81 2.29
C PRO A 124 -11.88 9.01 3.32
N TYR A 125 -11.23 8.55 4.38
CA TYR A 125 -11.86 7.76 5.45
C TYR A 125 -12.99 8.53 6.15
N LYS A 126 -14.12 7.84 6.38
CA LYS A 126 -15.23 8.34 7.19
C LYS A 126 -15.78 7.25 8.11
N SER A 127 -16.19 7.67 9.30
CA SER A 127 -16.87 6.81 10.26
C SER A 127 -17.84 7.64 11.12
N PRO A 128 -19.05 7.14 11.41
CA PRO A 128 -19.63 5.90 10.90
C PRO A 128 -20.07 6.00 9.44
N LEU A 129 -20.25 4.85 8.78
CA LEU A 129 -20.94 4.73 7.50
C LEU A 129 -22.34 4.13 7.73
N THR A 130 -23.34 4.59 6.97
CA THR A 130 -24.70 4.05 7.02
C THR A 130 -24.88 3.06 5.87
N GLY A 131 -25.07 1.78 6.18
CA GLY A 131 -25.30 0.74 5.16
C GLY A 131 -24.22 0.71 4.08
N TYR A 132 -22.94 0.84 4.47
CA TYR A 132 -21.78 0.89 3.56
C TYR A 132 -21.81 2.01 2.52
N THR A 133 -22.69 3.01 2.69
CA THR A 133 -22.81 4.15 1.78
C THR A 133 -21.87 5.27 2.20
N TYR A 134 -21.02 5.71 1.26
CA TYR A 134 -20.14 6.86 1.47
C TYR A 134 -20.87 8.18 1.23
N PRO A 135 -20.94 9.10 2.22
CA PRO A 135 -21.63 10.37 2.05
C PRO A 135 -20.78 11.37 1.25
N VAL A 136 -21.26 11.73 0.07
CA VAL A 136 -20.64 12.74 -0.82
C VAL A 136 -21.31 14.11 -0.61
N ASP A 137 -20.50 15.12 -0.28
CA ASP A 137 -20.91 16.52 -0.19
C ASP A 137 -19.84 17.41 -0.85
N ILE A 138 -20.19 18.05 -1.97
CA ILE A 138 -19.27 18.85 -2.80
C ILE A 138 -19.56 20.35 -2.72
N ARG A 139 -20.40 20.79 -1.78
CA ARG A 139 -20.81 22.20 -1.65
C ARG A 139 -19.64 23.10 -1.28
N ASN A 140 -18.71 22.61 -0.46
CA ASN A 140 -17.49 23.31 -0.07
C ASN A 140 -16.29 22.74 -0.85
N GLN A 141 -15.74 23.52 -1.77
CA GLN A 141 -14.59 23.12 -2.59
C GLN A 141 -13.28 23.80 -2.19
N SER A 142 -13.22 24.42 -1.00
CA SER A 142 -12.01 25.10 -0.50
C SER A 142 -10.83 24.15 -0.27
N THR A 143 -11.11 22.86 -0.02
CA THR A 143 -10.10 21.81 0.17
C THR A 143 -10.39 20.65 -0.78
N PRO A 144 -9.88 20.67 -2.02
CA PRO A 144 -10.24 19.68 -3.05
C PRO A 144 -9.99 18.22 -2.63
N ALA A 145 -8.89 17.92 -1.94
CA ALA A 145 -8.59 16.56 -1.47
C ALA A 145 -9.67 15.98 -0.54
N ALA A 146 -10.30 16.82 0.29
CA ALA A 146 -11.33 16.36 1.24
C ALA A 146 -12.65 15.94 0.56
N ILE A 147 -12.84 16.31 -0.71
CA ILE A 147 -14.02 15.97 -1.51
C ILE A 147 -13.68 15.09 -2.71
N ASP A 148 -12.40 14.74 -2.89
CA ASP A 148 -11.95 13.85 -3.95
C ASP A 148 -12.12 12.40 -3.53
N VAL A 149 -13.23 11.80 -3.95
CA VAL A 149 -13.59 10.45 -3.55
C VAL A 149 -12.90 9.45 -4.46
N LEU A 150 -12.10 8.57 -3.86
CA LEU A 150 -11.44 7.48 -4.56
C LEU A 150 -12.02 6.13 -4.14
N TYR A 151 -12.03 5.18 -5.07
CA TYR A 151 -12.53 3.82 -4.85
C TYR A 151 -11.62 2.76 -5.47
N SER A 152 -11.49 1.62 -4.80
CA SER A 152 -10.72 0.47 -5.24
C SER A 152 -11.47 -0.83 -4.94
N ASN A 153 -11.53 -1.72 -5.93
CA ASN A 153 -12.06 -3.08 -5.83
C ASN A 153 -11.30 -4.08 -6.72
N ASN A 154 -10.05 -3.77 -7.05
CA ASN A 154 -9.23 -4.59 -7.95
C ASN A 154 -8.64 -5.84 -7.27
N ALA A 155 -8.53 -5.81 -5.94
CA ALA A 155 -7.83 -6.82 -5.17
C ALA A 155 -8.76 -7.98 -4.82
N THR A 156 -8.96 -8.89 -5.78
CA THR A 156 -9.80 -10.08 -5.61
C THR A 156 -8.99 -11.36 -5.44
N SER A 157 -9.64 -12.40 -4.92
CA SER A 157 -9.14 -13.77 -4.80
C SER A 157 -7.80 -13.88 -4.05
N LYS A 158 -7.57 -13.02 -3.04
CA LYS A 158 -6.32 -12.96 -2.26
C LYS A 158 -6.33 -13.97 -1.12
N ASN A 159 -5.15 -14.45 -0.75
CA ASN A 159 -4.94 -15.34 0.39
C ASN A 159 -3.57 -15.09 1.02
N LYS A 160 -3.25 -15.84 2.08
CA LYS A 160 -1.98 -15.73 2.82
C LYS A 160 -0.69 -15.88 1.99
N ASN A 161 -0.77 -16.41 0.77
CA ASN A 161 0.37 -16.57 -0.13
C ASN A 161 0.46 -15.46 -1.19
N SER A 162 -0.43 -14.47 -1.16
CA SER A 162 -0.55 -13.44 -2.21
C SER A 162 0.49 -12.30 -2.09
N GLY A 163 1.25 -12.24 -0.99
CA GLY A 163 2.15 -11.13 -0.69
C GLY A 163 1.39 -9.83 -0.41
N ALA A 164 2.07 -8.69 -0.62
CA ALA A 164 1.48 -7.38 -0.44
C ALA A 164 0.35 -7.12 -1.46
N VAL A 165 -0.78 -6.61 -0.98
CA VAL A 165 -1.97 -6.30 -1.75
C VAL A 165 -1.92 -4.85 -2.23
N GLU A 166 -1.79 -4.66 -3.53
CA GLU A 166 -1.89 -3.33 -4.15
C GLU A 166 -3.35 -2.96 -4.41
N LEU A 167 -3.79 -1.87 -3.79
CA LEU A 167 -5.11 -1.27 -3.97
C LEU A 167 -5.03 -0.17 -5.03
N GLN A 168 -5.62 -0.41 -6.20
CA GLN A 168 -5.61 0.54 -7.31
C GLN A 168 -6.84 1.43 -7.22
N PHE A 169 -6.62 2.72 -6.98
CA PHE A 169 -7.68 3.68 -6.75
C PHE A 169 -8.07 4.43 -8.03
N LYS A 170 -9.35 4.75 -8.16
CA LYS A 170 -9.92 5.57 -9.23
C LYS A 170 -10.80 6.64 -8.63
N HIS A 171 -10.79 7.84 -9.23
CA HIS A 171 -11.74 8.88 -8.86
C HIS A 171 -13.16 8.45 -9.18
N VAL A 172 -14.07 8.70 -8.24
CA VAL A 172 -15.51 8.48 -8.39
C VAL A 172 -16.18 9.71 -9.02
N LEU A 173 -15.61 10.89 -8.79
CA LEU A 173 -16.13 12.18 -9.27
C LEU A 173 -15.37 12.68 -10.48
N SER A 174 -15.93 13.70 -11.16
CA SER A 174 -15.27 14.43 -12.24
C SER A 174 -14.91 15.85 -11.79
N LYS A 175 -13.81 16.39 -12.32
CA LYS A 175 -13.37 17.77 -12.05
C LYS A 175 -13.55 18.65 -13.28
N LEU A 176 -14.18 19.82 -13.08
CA LEU A 176 -14.27 20.89 -14.08
C LEU A 176 -13.37 22.05 -13.64
N SER A 177 -12.53 22.55 -14.55
CA SER A 177 -11.64 23.69 -14.29
C SER A 177 -11.84 24.74 -15.37
N PHE A 178 -12.16 25.96 -14.95
CA PHE A 178 -12.40 27.08 -15.85
C PHE A 178 -11.29 28.10 -15.70
N THR A 179 -10.68 28.50 -16.82
CA THR A 179 -9.78 29.65 -16.86
C THR A 179 -10.51 30.76 -17.61
N LEU A 180 -10.89 31.81 -16.88
CA LEU A 180 -11.57 32.96 -17.45
C LEU A 180 -10.55 34.05 -17.76
N THR A 181 -10.60 34.57 -18.98
CA THR A 181 -9.79 35.72 -19.42
C THR A 181 -10.71 36.87 -19.82
N SER A 182 -10.37 38.09 -19.45
CA SER A 182 -11.10 39.28 -19.91
C SER A 182 -10.99 39.43 -21.42
N GLY A 183 -12.10 39.73 -22.10
CA GLY A 183 -12.11 40.20 -23.48
C GLY A 183 -11.89 41.72 -23.58
N ASP A 184 -11.91 42.24 -24.80
CA ASP A 184 -11.57 43.65 -25.09
C ASP A 184 -12.68 44.67 -24.76
N GLY A 185 -13.89 44.21 -24.37
CA GLY A 185 -15.07 45.06 -24.18
C GLY A 185 -16.03 45.01 -25.36
#